data_AF-A0A8B6HJE5-F1
#
_entry.id   AF-A0A8B6HJE5-F1
#
_cell.length_a   1.000
_cell.length_b   1.000
_cell.length_c   1.000
_cell.angle_alpha   90.00
_cell.angle_beta   90.00
_cell.angle_gamma   90.00
#
_symmetry.space_group_name_H-M   'P 1'
#
loop_
_entity.id
_entity.type
_entity.pdbx_description
1 polymer ?
#
loop_
_entity_poly.entity_id
_entity_poly.type
_entity_poly.pdbx_seq_one_letter_code
_entity_poly.pdbx_strand_id
1 'polypeptide(L)'
;MLFYSVIVISITSLTLVIGINEITAHIRHDFNEMYEDVNAAETLLSTSVGECAMMCLFNARCVSFFFNAVTWVCILHPDPFLFTYPSKTAPGWKIYITRDRSGRCPGDFFYYRQLDLCYKFGSEVKAREITCSSGDLIRIDSEEKQNYINLVTAAKKNLNSVATCIQGKNTGNGWVYNDGTHMTYFNWAPNAPKSNSTNQLRMIHHLDNKWNSNGDDRNCSYICEHR
;
A
#
# COMPACT_ATOMS: atom_id res chain seq x y z
N MET A 1 -27.65 -2.04 29.15
CA MET A 1 -27.02 -0.72 28.98
C MET A 1 -25.56 -0.88 29.40
N LEU A 2 -24.66 -1.11 28.45
CA LEU A 2 -23.23 -1.26 28.73
C LEU A 2 -22.57 0.09 28.49
N PHE A 3 -22.03 0.70 29.54
CA PHE A 3 -21.22 1.90 29.48
C PHE A 3 -19.82 1.51 29.01
N TYR A 4 -19.37 2.03 27.87
CA TYR A 4 -17.99 1.82 27.40
C TYR A 4 -17.15 3.04 27.76
N SER A 5 -16.04 2.80 28.47
CA SER A 5 -15.10 3.81 28.92
C SER A 5 -14.04 4.08 27.84
N VAL A 6 -13.88 5.34 27.43
CA VAL A 6 -12.82 5.80 26.52
C VAL A 6 -11.57 6.11 27.34
N ILE A 7 -10.45 5.42 27.08
CA ILE A 7 -9.17 5.67 27.75
C ILE A 7 -8.26 6.44 26.79
N VAL A 8 -7.91 7.67 27.14
CA VAL A 8 -6.95 8.53 26.42
C VAL A 8 -5.63 8.51 27.19
N ILE A 9 -4.55 7.97 26.60
CA ILE A 9 -3.21 8.02 27.19
C ILE A 9 -2.31 8.83 26.26
N SER A 10 -1.69 9.89 26.81
CA SER A 10 -0.78 10.79 26.11
C SER A 10 0.64 10.58 26.63
N ILE A 11 1.57 10.15 25.78
CA ILE A 11 3.02 10.22 26.04
C ILE A 11 3.76 10.57 24.74
N THR A 12 4.30 11.79 24.71
CA THR A 12 5.43 12.39 23.94
C THR A 12 5.76 11.98 22.48
N SER A 13 4.85 11.36 21.74
CA SER A 13 4.83 11.37 20.27
C SER A 13 3.38 11.14 19.86
N LEU A 14 2.65 12.22 19.52
CA LEU A 14 1.18 12.27 19.45
C LEU A 14 0.58 11.11 18.62
N THR A 15 0.25 10.02 19.30
CA THR A 15 -0.50 8.88 18.78
C THR A 15 -1.86 8.91 19.47
N LEU A 16 -2.91 9.29 18.73
CA LEU A 16 -4.27 9.20 19.25
C LEU A 16 -4.79 7.78 19.02
N VAL A 17 -4.86 6.99 20.09
CA VAL A 17 -5.50 5.67 20.06
C VAL A 17 -7.00 5.85 20.29
N ILE A 18 -7.83 5.67 19.26
CA ILE A 18 -9.29 5.55 19.43
C ILE A 18 -9.61 4.05 19.39
N GLY A 19 -9.89 3.47 20.56
CA GLY A 19 -10.13 2.04 20.70
C GLY A 19 -11.56 1.73 21.13
N ILE A 20 -12.25 0.91 20.34
CA ILE A 20 -13.21 -0.07 20.83
C ILE A 20 -12.64 -1.42 20.38
N ASN A 21 -12.29 -2.28 21.34
CA ASN A 21 -11.84 -3.67 21.17
C ASN A 21 -10.92 -3.91 19.96
N GLU A 22 -9.64 -3.52 20.08
CA GLU A 22 -8.53 -3.88 19.18
C GLU A 22 -8.23 -2.95 17.98
N ILE A 23 -8.28 -1.61 18.11
CA ILE A 23 -7.92 -0.75 16.95
C ILE A 23 -7.05 0.46 17.36
N THR A 24 -5.98 0.73 16.58
CA THR A 24 -5.34 2.07 16.54
C THR A 24 -5.52 2.66 15.15
N ALA A 25 -6.03 3.88 15.07
CA ALA A 25 -5.65 4.78 14.00
C ALA A 25 -4.37 5.52 14.42
N HIS A 26 -3.35 5.56 13.56
CA HIS A 26 -2.17 6.39 13.83
C HIS A 26 -2.31 7.70 13.07
N ILE A 27 -2.19 8.82 13.78
CA ILE A 27 -2.11 10.14 13.17
C ILE A 27 -0.72 10.29 12.58
N ARG A 28 -0.64 10.55 11.28
CA ARG A 28 0.58 11.10 10.67
C ARG A 28 0.42 12.61 10.61
N HIS A 29 1.37 13.35 11.20
CA HIS A 29 1.27 14.81 11.37
C HIS A 29 1.72 15.62 10.15
N ASP A 30 2.23 14.99 9.10
CA ASP A 30 2.85 15.70 7.98
C ASP A 30 2.12 15.47 6.67
N PHE A 31 0.96 16.12 6.46
CA PHE A 31 0.44 16.31 5.11
C PHE A 31 -0.31 17.64 4.95
N ASN A 32 0.06 18.37 3.91
CA ASN A 32 -0.57 19.61 3.47
C ASN A 32 -1.47 19.28 2.27
N GLU A 33 -2.79 19.41 2.45
CA GLU A 33 -3.90 19.33 1.47
C GLU A 33 -4.16 18.07 0.63
N MET A 34 -5.46 17.95 0.32
CA MET A 34 -6.20 16.88 -0.33
C MET A 34 -6.88 17.50 -1.56
N TYR A 35 -6.46 17.10 -2.76
CA TYR A 35 -7.15 17.42 -4.01
C TYR A 35 -8.43 16.56 -4.13
N GLU A 36 -9.35 16.87 -5.05
CA GLU A 36 -10.39 15.92 -5.47
C GLU A 36 -9.70 14.63 -5.95
N ASP A 37 -9.51 13.68 -5.04
CA ASP A 37 -8.89 12.42 -5.38
C ASP A 37 -9.92 11.58 -6.11
N VAL A 38 -9.72 11.44 -7.42
CA VAL A 38 -10.52 10.55 -8.28
C VAL A 38 -10.49 9.09 -7.83
N ASN A 39 -9.57 8.72 -6.94
CA ASN A 39 -9.46 7.38 -6.36
C ASN A 39 -10.08 7.28 -4.96
N ALA A 40 -10.80 8.31 -4.50
CA ALA A 40 -11.61 8.21 -3.29
C ALA A 40 -12.54 7.00 -3.41
N ALA A 41 -12.45 6.09 -2.45
CA ALA A 41 -13.35 4.95 -2.39
C ALA A 41 -14.76 5.42 -2.02
N GLU A 42 -14.87 6.43 -1.16
CA GLU A 42 -16.15 6.96 -0.69
C GLU A 42 -15.97 8.33 -0.02
N THR A 43 -16.94 9.23 -0.19
CA THR A 43 -17.03 10.51 0.54
C THR A 43 -18.31 10.51 1.37
N LEU A 44 -18.16 10.70 2.68
CA LEU A 44 -19.20 10.49 3.67
C LEU A 44 -19.24 11.66 4.67
N LEU A 45 -20.41 11.86 5.29
CA LEU A 45 -20.50 12.66 6.52
C LEU A 45 -20.20 11.75 7.71
N SER A 46 -19.41 12.25 8.65
CA SER A 46 -19.05 11.52 9.86
C SER A 46 -19.00 12.46 11.06
N THR A 47 -19.58 12.05 12.18
CA THR A 47 -19.60 12.85 13.42
C THR A 47 -18.31 12.73 14.22
N SER A 48 -17.40 11.84 13.84
CA SER A 48 -16.11 11.68 14.53
C SER A 48 -15.06 10.96 13.68
N VAL A 49 -13.80 11.05 14.14
CA VAL A 49 -12.71 10.23 13.60
C VAL A 49 -12.99 8.73 13.81
N GLY A 50 -13.59 8.36 14.96
CA GLY A 50 -13.90 6.97 15.27
C GLY A 50 -14.93 6.36 14.33
N GLU A 51 -15.97 7.12 13.97
CA GLU A 51 -16.97 6.69 13.00
C GLU A 51 -16.35 6.53 11.59
N CYS A 52 -15.52 7.48 11.16
CA CYS A 52 -14.79 7.39 9.88
C CYS A 52 -13.81 6.19 9.85
N ALA A 53 -13.16 5.90 10.98
CA ALA A 53 -12.32 4.71 11.13
C ALA A 53 -13.15 3.42 10.96
N MET A 54 -14.32 3.33 11.61
CA MET A 54 -15.21 2.17 11.47
C MET A 54 -15.67 1.98 10.03
N MET A 55 -16.06 3.06 9.33
CA MET A 55 -16.40 3.01 7.91
C MET A 55 -15.25 2.44 7.07
N CYS A 56 -14.02 2.90 7.30
CA CYS A 56 -12.85 2.37 6.61
C CYS A 56 -12.60 0.88 6.92
N LEU A 57 -12.82 0.45 8.15
CA LEU A 57 -12.59 -0.94 8.56
C LEU A 57 -13.60 -1.91 7.94
N PHE A 58 -14.86 -1.50 7.81
CA PHE A 58 -15.90 -2.30 7.17
C PHE A 58 -15.85 -2.23 5.65
N ASN A 59 -15.18 -1.23 5.08
CA ASN A 59 -14.92 -1.16 3.65
C ASN A 59 -13.65 -1.98 3.31
N ALA A 60 -13.83 -3.15 2.69
CA ALA A 60 -12.71 -4.04 2.34
C ALA A 60 -11.65 -3.38 1.45
N ARG A 61 -12.01 -2.32 0.73
CA ARG A 61 -11.09 -1.57 -0.12
C ARG A 61 -10.39 -0.43 0.60
N CYS A 62 -10.78 -0.03 1.81
CA CYS A 62 -10.20 1.15 2.45
C CYS A 62 -8.94 0.82 3.27
N VAL A 63 -7.82 1.51 3.02
CA VAL A 63 -6.58 1.38 3.79
C VAL A 63 -6.33 2.62 4.65
N SER A 64 -6.74 3.78 4.17
CA SER A 64 -6.62 5.05 4.89
C SER A 64 -7.84 5.93 4.67
N PHE A 65 -7.98 6.97 5.48
CA PHE A 65 -9.04 7.94 5.34
C PHE A 65 -8.59 9.34 5.74
N PHE A 66 -9.23 10.34 5.14
CA PHE A 66 -9.15 11.73 5.52
C PHE A 66 -10.38 12.10 6.34
N PHE A 67 -10.18 12.91 7.37
CA PHE A 67 -11.28 13.47 8.16
C PHE A 67 -11.07 14.96 8.36
N ASN A 68 -12.11 15.75 8.07
CA ASN A 68 -12.12 17.18 8.33
C ASN A 68 -12.89 17.48 9.62
N ALA A 69 -12.21 18.01 10.64
CA ALA A 69 -12.82 18.35 11.93
C ALA A 69 -13.67 19.64 11.92
N VAL A 70 -13.62 20.43 10.84
CA VAL A 70 -14.44 21.65 10.64
C VAL A 70 -15.72 21.30 9.89
N THR A 71 -15.62 20.54 8.80
CA THR A 71 -16.75 20.20 7.93
C THR A 71 -17.38 18.84 8.21
N TRP A 72 -16.79 18.03 9.10
CA TRP A 72 -17.25 16.68 9.44
C TRP A 72 -17.29 15.72 8.24
N VAL A 73 -16.47 15.99 7.23
CA VAL A 73 -16.35 15.15 6.03
C VAL A 73 -15.30 14.06 6.27
N CYS A 74 -15.67 12.84 5.90
CA CYS A 74 -14.83 11.64 5.90
C CYS A 74 -14.62 11.21 4.44
N ILE A 75 -13.37 10.94 4.04
CA ILE A 75 -13.06 10.41 2.71
C ILE A 75 -12.23 9.14 2.88
N LEU A 76 -12.76 8.02 2.39
CA LEU A 76 -12.12 6.70 2.44
C LEU A 76 -11.26 6.51 1.20
N HIS A 77 -10.10 5.85 1.35
CA HIS A 77 -9.21 5.59 0.23
C HIS A 77 -8.56 4.21 0.27
N PRO A 78 -8.23 3.64 -0.91
CA PRO A 78 -7.65 2.31 -1.00
C PRO A 78 -6.13 2.22 -0.81
N ASP A 79 -5.42 3.35 -0.80
CA ASP A 79 -3.98 3.39 -0.55
C ASP A 79 -3.63 4.08 0.77
N PRO A 80 -2.37 3.92 1.23
CA PRO A 80 -1.91 4.51 2.49
C PRO A 80 -1.39 5.96 2.39
N PHE A 81 -1.41 6.65 1.24
CA PHE A 81 -0.88 8.03 1.03
C PHE A 81 0.48 8.28 1.70
N LEU A 82 1.52 7.57 1.25
CA LEU A 82 2.79 7.55 1.99
C LEU A 82 3.66 8.79 1.84
N PHE A 83 3.41 9.64 0.84
CA PHE A 83 4.25 10.81 0.57
C PHE A 83 3.49 12.05 0.09
N THR A 84 4.03 13.18 0.54
CA THR A 84 3.57 14.55 0.33
C THR A 84 3.65 14.95 -1.14
N TYR A 85 2.48 15.22 -1.73
CA TYR A 85 2.42 16.19 -2.82
C TYR A 85 2.82 17.57 -2.27
N PRO A 86 3.47 18.45 -3.06
CA PRO A 86 3.61 19.84 -2.69
C PRO A 86 2.21 20.49 -2.75
N SER A 87 1.53 20.62 -1.62
CA SER A 87 0.19 21.19 -1.58
C SER A 87 0.01 22.13 -0.37
N LYS A 88 -0.97 23.03 -0.47
CA LYS A 88 -1.21 24.15 0.47
C LYS A 88 -1.98 23.63 1.70
N THR A 89 -2.43 24.49 2.61
CA THR A 89 -3.10 24.06 3.85
C THR A 89 -4.56 24.50 3.86
N ALA A 90 -5.49 23.54 3.94
CA ALA A 90 -6.90 23.77 4.22
C ALA A 90 -7.16 23.37 5.67
N PRO A 91 -7.69 24.28 6.53
CA PRO A 91 -7.92 23.98 7.93
C PRO A 91 -8.83 22.76 8.15
N GLY A 92 -8.48 21.93 9.14
CA GLY A 92 -9.35 20.86 9.65
C GLY A 92 -9.07 19.46 9.12
N TRP A 93 -8.37 19.29 7.99
CA TRP A 93 -8.07 17.98 7.42
C TRP A 93 -6.95 17.25 8.18
N LYS A 94 -7.15 15.95 8.44
CA LYS A 94 -6.15 15.01 8.94
C LYS A 94 -6.27 13.68 8.22
N ILE A 95 -5.15 12.99 8.00
CA ILE A 95 -5.13 11.64 7.46
C ILE A 95 -4.89 10.59 8.55
N TYR A 96 -5.53 9.45 8.38
CA TYR A 96 -5.44 8.31 9.26
C TYR A 96 -5.22 7.05 8.43
N ILE A 97 -4.22 6.26 8.80
CA ILE A 97 -3.99 4.95 8.20
C ILE A 97 -4.55 3.91 9.15
N THR A 98 -5.37 3.01 8.63
CA THR A 98 -5.86 1.87 9.41
C THR A 98 -4.74 0.87 9.57
N ARG A 99 -4.53 0.38 10.80
CA ARG A 99 -3.63 -0.74 11.06
C ARG A 99 -4.44 -1.97 11.39
N ASP A 100 -4.02 -3.10 10.85
CA ASP A 100 -4.51 -4.38 11.32
C ASP A 100 -3.92 -4.66 12.71
N ARG A 101 -4.79 -4.88 13.68
CA ARG A 101 -4.44 -5.32 15.04
C ARG A 101 -4.82 -6.77 15.30
N SER A 102 -5.44 -7.46 14.34
CA SER A 102 -5.71 -8.90 14.45
C SER A 102 -4.43 -9.74 14.42
N GLY A 103 -3.28 -9.11 14.15
CA GLY A 103 -1.99 -9.78 14.08
C GLY A 103 -1.78 -10.54 12.78
N ARG A 104 -2.65 -10.35 11.76
CA ARG A 104 -2.48 -10.97 10.44
C ARG A 104 -1.30 -10.38 9.71
N CYS A 105 -1.12 -9.05 9.77
CA CYS A 105 0.04 -8.41 9.16
C CYS A 105 1.16 -8.13 10.17
N PRO A 106 2.43 -8.41 9.82
CA PRO A 106 3.56 -8.08 10.67
C PRO A 106 3.72 -6.56 10.84
N GLY A 107 3.86 -6.11 12.08
CA GLY A 107 4.38 -4.78 12.44
C GLY A 107 3.85 -3.62 11.60
N ASP A 108 4.70 -3.13 10.68
CA ASP A 108 4.47 -1.94 9.85
C ASP A 108 4.01 -2.23 8.42
N PHE A 109 3.50 -3.43 8.15
CA PHE A 109 2.86 -3.76 6.89
C PHE A 109 1.48 -3.10 6.78
N PHE A 110 1.13 -2.65 5.58
CA PHE A 110 -0.23 -2.26 5.23
C PHE A 110 -1.07 -3.50 4.95
N TYR A 111 -2.34 -3.45 5.33
CA TYR A 111 -3.27 -4.53 5.08
C TYR A 111 -4.36 -4.08 4.10
N TYR A 112 -4.40 -4.73 2.94
CA TYR A 112 -5.47 -4.56 1.97
C TYR A 112 -6.44 -5.73 2.04
N ARG A 113 -7.54 -5.52 2.77
CA ARG A 113 -8.54 -6.55 3.11
C ARG A 113 -9.15 -7.24 1.89
N GLN A 114 -9.43 -6.50 0.83
CA GLN A 114 -10.03 -7.03 -0.41
C GLN A 114 -9.22 -8.17 -1.03
N LEU A 115 -7.89 -8.14 -0.92
CA LEU A 115 -7.00 -9.18 -1.46
C LEU A 115 -6.32 -10.02 -0.37
N ASP A 116 -6.72 -9.83 0.89
CA ASP A 116 -6.02 -10.37 2.07
C ASP A 116 -4.49 -10.15 1.99
N LEU A 117 -4.08 -8.95 1.57
CA LEU A 117 -2.70 -8.65 1.22
C LEU A 117 -2.02 -7.82 2.32
N CYS A 118 -1.02 -8.42 2.97
CA CYS A 118 -0.06 -7.70 3.81
C CYS A 118 1.12 -7.26 2.95
N TYR A 119 1.39 -5.96 2.86
CA TYR A 119 2.51 -5.47 2.04
C TYR A 119 3.28 -4.30 2.67
N LYS A 120 4.56 -4.19 2.29
CA LYS A 120 5.44 -3.12 2.74
C LYS A 120 6.33 -2.66 1.61
N PHE A 121 6.57 -1.35 1.60
CA PHE A 121 7.38 -0.70 0.61
C PHE A 121 8.86 -0.66 0.98
N GLY A 122 9.71 -1.04 0.02
CA GLY A 122 11.14 -0.87 0.06
C GLY A 122 11.63 0.39 -0.67
N SER A 123 12.82 0.84 -0.31
CA SER A 123 13.56 1.88 -1.04
C SER A 123 14.27 1.29 -2.26
N GLU A 124 14.79 2.14 -3.12
CA GLU A 124 15.53 1.71 -4.29
C GLU A 124 16.88 1.07 -3.92
N VAL A 125 17.10 -0.17 -4.38
CA VAL A 125 18.35 -0.93 -4.24
C VAL A 125 18.58 -1.78 -5.50
N LYS A 126 19.75 -2.39 -5.66
CA LYS A 126 19.95 -3.37 -6.75
C LYS A 126 19.05 -4.57 -6.55
N ALA A 127 18.47 -5.08 -7.63
CA ALA A 127 17.46 -6.12 -7.52
C ALA A 127 17.95 -7.39 -6.80
N ARG A 128 19.19 -7.81 -7.05
CA ARG A 128 19.86 -8.93 -6.36
C ARG A 128 20.10 -8.72 -4.86
N GLU A 129 20.03 -7.48 -4.38
CA GLU A 129 20.27 -7.11 -2.97
C GLU A 129 18.95 -6.97 -2.19
N ILE A 130 17.80 -7.13 -2.85
CA ILE A 130 16.50 -7.06 -2.20
C ILE A 130 16.34 -8.23 -1.24
N THR A 131 15.97 -7.90 -0.01
CA THR A 131 15.56 -8.87 1.00
C THR A 131 14.29 -8.36 1.66
N CYS A 132 13.31 -9.26 1.81
CA CYS A 132 12.09 -9.00 2.57
C CYS A 132 12.27 -9.58 3.97
N SER A 133 12.20 -8.73 5.00
CA SER A 133 12.42 -9.15 6.39
C SER A 133 11.35 -10.13 6.89
N SER A 134 10.16 -10.10 6.28
CA SER A 134 9.08 -11.06 6.47
C SER A 134 8.38 -11.26 5.14
N GLY A 135 8.33 -12.51 4.66
CA GLY A 135 7.74 -12.88 3.38
C GLY A 135 8.67 -12.70 2.17
N ASP A 136 8.08 -12.41 1.02
CA ASP A 136 8.74 -12.40 -0.29
C ASP A 136 8.51 -11.08 -1.04
N LEU A 137 9.20 -10.88 -2.16
CA LEU A 137 8.78 -9.87 -3.13
C LEU A 137 7.30 -10.07 -3.51
N ILE A 138 6.59 -8.98 -3.79
CA ILE A 138 5.18 -9.00 -4.18
C ILE A 138 4.95 -9.96 -5.35
N ARG A 139 4.06 -10.92 -5.17
CA ARG A 139 3.56 -11.80 -6.24
C ARG A 139 2.35 -11.16 -6.87
N ILE A 140 2.37 -10.96 -8.18
CA ILE A 140 1.21 -10.47 -8.91
C ILE A 140 0.67 -11.62 -9.76
N ASP A 141 -0.40 -12.25 -9.28
CA ASP A 141 -1.01 -13.44 -9.88
C ASP A 141 -2.43 -13.22 -10.38
N SER A 142 -2.92 -11.99 -10.35
CA SER A 142 -4.22 -11.61 -10.91
C SER A 142 -4.21 -10.16 -11.41
N GLU A 143 -5.14 -9.87 -12.31
CA GLU A 143 -5.39 -8.50 -12.79
C GLU A 143 -5.85 -7.57 -11.65
N GLU A 144 -6.69 -8.06 -10.73
CA GLU A 144 -7.13 -7.30 -9.57
C GLU A 144 -5.94 -6.86 -8.70
N LYS A 145 -5.00 -7.78 -8.45
CA LYS A 145 -3.77 -7.48 -7.70
C LYS A 145 -2.86 -6.53 -8.48
N GLN A 146 -2.72 -6.69 -9.80
CA GLN A 146 -1.96 -5.75 -10.63
C GLN A 146 -2.55 -4.33 -10.54
N ASN A 147 -3.86 -4.18 -10.64
CA ASN A 147 -4.55 -2.90 -10.57
C ASN A 147 -4.36 -2.23 -9.21
N TYR A 148 -4.45 -3.00 -8.13
CA TYR A 148 -4.16 -2.49 -6.79
C TYR A 148 -2.71 -2.03 -6.63
N ILE A 149 -1.76 -2.85 -7.09
CA ILE A 149 -0.34 -2.52 -7.03
C ILE A 149 0.01 -1.28 -7.87
N ASN A 150 -0.66 -1.08 -9.02
CA ASN A 150 -0.53 0.15 -9.82
C ASN A 150 -0.94 1.38 -9.01
N LEU A 151 -2.08 1.29 -8.32
CA LEU A 151 -2.63 2.37 -7.51
C LEU A 151 -1.64 2.75 -6.38
N VAL A 152 -1.20 1.79 -5.57
CA VAL A 152 -0.32 2.08 -4.42
C VAL A 152 1.10 2.50 -4.83
N THR A 153 1.55 2.06 -6.01
CA THR A 153 2.83 2.51 -6.58
C THR A 153 2.72 3.96 -7.06
N ALA A 154 1.60 4.35 -7.66
CA ALA A 154 1.33 5.73 -8.08
C ALA A 154 1.18 6.69 -6.89
N ALA A 155 0.66 6.23 -5.74
CA ALA A 155 0.62 7.00 -4.50
C ALA A 155 2.02 7.23 -3.89
N LYS A 156 3.06 6.54 -4.37
CA LYS A 156 4.43 6.60 -3.87
C LYS A 156 5.40 7.34 -4.81
N LYS A 157 4.92 8.33 -5.58
CA LYS A 157 5.64 9.07 -6.65
C LYS A 157 6.99 9.71 -6.28
N ASN A 158 7.39 9.77 -5.00
CA ASN A 158 8.74 10.18 -4.59
C ASN A 158 9.78 9.06 -4.61
N LEU A 159 9.42 7.86 -5.08
CA LEU A 159 10.42 6.94 -5.58
C LEU A 159 10.98 7.52 -6.88
N ASN A 160 12.17 8.13 -6.84
CA ASN A 160 12.97 8.45 -8.04
C ASN A 160 13.27 7.21 -8.90
N SER A 161 12.90 6.02 -8.42
CA SER A 161 13.06 4.77 -9.11
C SER A 161 12.13 4.68 -10.31
N VAL A 162 12.70 4.25 -11.43
CA VAL A 162 11.99 4.07 -12.70
C VAL A 162 11.23 2.73 -12.79
N ALA A 163 11.34 1.90 -11.74
CA ALA A 163 10.74 0.58 -11.70
C ALA A 163 10.53 0.05 -10.26
N THR A 164 9.68 -0.97 -10.15
CA THR A 164 9.48 -1.75 -8.93
C THR A 164 9.75 -3.22 -9.19
N CYS A 165 10.63 -3.83 -8.41
CA CYS A 165 10.90 -5.26 -8.46
C CYS A 165 9.73 -6.05 -7.88
N ILE A 166 9.34 -7.12 -8.58
CA ILE A 166 8.23 -8.02 -8.24
C ILE A 166 8.70 -9.48 -8.34
N GLN A 167 8.01 -10.40 -7.69
CA GLN A 167 8.40 -11.81 -7.71
C GLN A 167 8.23 -12.43 -9.11
N GLY A 168 9.13 -13.36 -9.44
CA GLY A 168 9.03 -14.20 -10.62
C GLY A 168 10.40 -14.45 -11.24
N LYS A 169 10.67 -15.70 -11.60
CA LYS A 169 11.91 -16.15 -12.25
C LYS A 169 11.65 -17.11 -13.40
N ASN A 170 12.51 -17.04 -14.43
CA ASN A 170 12.46 -17.97 -15.54
C ASN A 170 13.31 -19.22 -15.24
N THR A 171 12.75 -20.41 -15.44
CA THR A 171 13.43 -21.69 -15.19
C THR A 171 13.81 -22.42 -16.49
N GLY A 172 13.61 -21.81 -17.64
CA GLY A 172 13.70 -22.46 -18.96
C GLY A 172 12.40 -23.21 -19.33
N ASN A 173 11.68 -23.73 -18.33
CA ASN A 173 10.37 -24.37 -18.49
C ASN A 173 9.19 -23.41 -18.22
N GLY A 174 9.48 -22.10 -18.24
CA GLY A 174 8.52 -21.04 -17.96
C GLY A 174 8.83 -20.25 -16.70
N TRP A 175 7.92 -19.34 -16.38
CA TRP A 175 8.02 -18.42 -15.26
C TRP A 175 7.37 -19.03 -14.00
N VAL A 176 8.07 -18.94 -12.88
CA VAL A 176 7.63 -19.45 -11.59
C VAL A 176 7.85 -18.40 -10.49
N TYR A 177 7.06 -18.50 -9.43
CA TYR A 177 7.24 -17.75 -8.19
C TYR A 177 8.32 -18.40 -7.31
N ASN A 178 8.69 -17.77 -6.18
CA ASN A 178 9.76 -18.31 -5.32
C ASN A 178 9.39 -19.66 -4.68
N ASP A 179 8.10 -19.88 -4.43
CA ASP A 179 7.54 -21.14 -3.95
C ASP A 179 7.50 -22.25 -5.01
N GLY A 180 7.92 -21.96 -6.25
CA GLY A 180 7.93 -22.89 -7.37
C GLY A 180 6.61 -22.99 -8.14
N THR A 181 5.55 -22.31 -7.70
CA THR A 181 4.28 -22.30 -8.42
C THR A 181 4.45 -21.63 -9.78
N HIS A 182 3.90 -22.24 -10.83
CA HIS A 182 3.91 -21.65 -12.17
C HIS A 182 3.07 -20.37 -12.23
N MET A 183 3.60 -19.36 -12.92
CA MET A 183 2.87 -18.12 -13.18
C MET A 183 1.81 -18.37 -14.26
N THR A 184 0.59 -17.94 -13.98
CA THR A 184 -0.56 -18.01 -14.91
C THR A 184 -1.02 -16.65 -15.39
N TYR A 185 -0.72 -15.59 -14.64
CA TYR A 185 -0.99 -14.21 -15.00
C TYR A 185 0.30 -13.52 -15.45
N PHE A 186 0.19 -12.73 -16.52
CA PHE A 186 1.29 -11.97 -17.08
C PHE A 186 0.83 -10.59 -17.51
N ASN A 187 1.64 -9.57 -17.23
CA ASN A 187 1.39 -8.20 -17.64
C ASN A 187 2.58 -7.62 -18.40
N TRP A 188 3.07 -8.35 -19.42
CA TRP A 188 4.28 -8.01 -20.17
C TRP A 188 4.23 -6.63 -20.83
N ALA A 189 5.36 -5.94 -20.79
CA ALA A 189 5.60 -4.79 -21.63
C ALA A 189 5.74 -5.21 -23.10
N PRO A 190 5.57 -4.28 -24.07
CA PRO A 190 5.88 -4.54 -25.46
C PRO A 190 7.32 -5.09 -25.60
N ASN A 191 7.47 -6.19 -26.36
CA ASN A 191 8.75 -6.89 -26.58
C ASN A 191 9.38 -7.53 -25.32
N ALA A 192 8.60 -7.79 -24.27
CA ALA A 192 8.98 -8.58 -23.11
C ALA A 192 8.27 -9.96 -23.12
N PRO A 193 8.84 -11.00 -22.48
CA PRO A 193 10.17 -11.01 -21.85
C PRO A 193 11.30 -10.98 -22.89
N LYS A 194 12.47 -10.47 -22.51
CA LYS A 194 13.65 -10.52 -23.39
C LYS A 194 14.28 -11.91 -23.32
N SER A 195 14.56 -12.53 -24.47
CA SER A 195 15.04 -13.92 -24.58
C SER A 195 16.30 -14.25 -23.79
N ASN A 196 17.18 -13.27 -23.56
CA ASN A 196 18.48 -13.44 -22.88
C ASN A 196 18.56 -12.70 -21.55
N SER A 197 17.41 -12.39 -20.94
CA SER A 197 17.38 -11.55 -19.74
C SER A 197 17.25 -12.38 -18.46
N THR A 198 17.79 -11.78 -17.42
CA THR A 198 17.94 -12.25 -16.04
C THR A 198 16.67 -12.86 -15.41
N ASN A 199 16.84 -13.42 -14.21
CA ASN A 199 15.78 -14.10 -13.50
C ASN A 199 14.84 -13.19 -12.71
N GLN A 200 15.02 -11.87 -12.69
CA GLN A 200 14.19 -10.96 -11.90
C GLN A 200 13.19 -10.14 -12.72
N LEU A 201 11.92 -10.16 -12.30
CA LEU A 201 10.85 -9.33 -12.85
C LEU A 201 10.79 -7.94 -12.23
N ARG A 202 10.45 -6.95 -13.08
CA ARG A 202 10.30 -5.53 -12.73
C ARG A 202 9.07 -4.94 -13.43
N MET A 203 8.25 -4.21 -12.70
CA MET A 203 7.23 -3.30 -13.24
C MET A 203 7.90 -1.99 -13.65
N ILE A 204 7.70 -1.56 -14.89
CA ILE A 204 8.33 -0.36 -15.46
C ILE A 204 7.33 0.79 -15.43
N HIS A 205 7.59 1.82 -14.63
CA HIS A 205 6.58 2.85 -14.32
C HIS A 205 6.14 3.66 -15.55
N HIS A 206 7.08 4.02 -16.43
CA HIS A 206 6.77 4.77 -17.66
C HIS A 206 6.11 3.92 -18.75
N LEU A 207 5.93 2.63 -18.53
CA LEU A 207 5.21 1.71 -19.41
C LEU A 207 3.96 1.18 -18.68
N ASP A 208 3.24 2.04 -17.97
CA ASP A 208 2.01 1.70 -17.23
C ASP A 208 2.18 0.49 -16.30
N ASN A 209 3.35 0.42 -15.63
CA ASN A 209 3.74 -0.68 -14.73
C ASN A 209 3.76 -2.07 -15.40
N LYS A 210 3.88 -2.14 -16.72
CA LYS A 210 4.07 -3.39 -17.46
C LYS A 210 5.43 -4.02 -17.13
N TRP A 211 5.52 -5.34 -17.31
CA TRP A 211 6.63 -6.14 -16.79
C TRP A 211 7.78 -6.29 -17.77
N ASN A 212 9.00 -6.31 -17.24
CA ASN A 212 10.23 -6.65 -17.94
C ASN A 212 11.11 -7.56 -17.07
N SER A 213 12.02 -8.31 -17.72
CA SER A 213 12.80 -9.39 -17.14
C SER A 213 14.31 -9.13 -17.07
N ASN A 214 14.77 -7.89 -17.25
CA ASN A 214 16.20 -7.54 -17.44
C ASN A 214 16.86 -6.80 -16.25
N GLY A 215 16.71 -7.35 -15.04
CA GLY A 215 16.77 -6.61 -13.79
C GLY A 215 17.85 -6.91 -12.76
N ASP A 216 18.58 -8.03 -12.76
CA ASP A 216 19.32 -8.45 -11.54
C ASP A 216 20.32 -7.38 -11.02
N ASP A 217 20.96 -6.64 -11.92
CA ASP A 217 21.92 -5.57 -11.58
C ASP A 217 21.33 -4.15 -11.63
N ARG A 218 20.05 -4.01 -11.95
CA ARG A 218 19.39 -2.71 -12.03
C ARG A 218 18.78 -2.33 -10.68
N ASN A 219 18.87 -1.05 -10.38
CA ASN A 219 18.19 -0.49 -9.23
C ASN A 219 16.67 -0.51 -9.44
N CYS A 220 15.93 -0.85 -8.39
CA CYS A 220 14.49 -0.78 -8.36
C CYS A 220 14.04 -0.53 -6.92
N SER A 221 12.95 0.21 -6.77
CA SER A 221 12.12 0.09 -5.58
C SER A 221 11.56 -1.34 -5.49
N TYR A 222 11.03 -1.73 -4.34
CA TYR A 222 10.40 -3.03 -4.19
C TYR A 222 9.19 -2.97 -3.27
N ILE A 223 8.34 -3.99 -3.37
CA ILE A 223 7.23 -4.23 -2.46
C ILE A 223 7.43 -5.64 -1.92
N CYS A 224 7.46 -5.78 -0.61
CA CYS A 224 7.41 -7.06 0.07
C CYS A 224 5.96 -7.40 0.37
N GLU A 225 5.60 -8.66 0.25
CA GLU A 225 4.34 -9.21 0.74
C GLU A 225 4.61 -10.25 1.83
N HIS A 226 3.71 -10.30 2.81
CA HIS A 226 3.65 -11.37 3.80
C HIS A 226 2.43 -12.25 3.49
N ARG A 227 2.60 -13.57 3.64
CA ARG A 227 1.59 -14.60 3.39
C ARG A 227 1.48 -15.49 4.61
#